data_AF-A0A924AZH8-F1
#
_entry.id   AF-A0A924AZH8-F1
#
_cell.length_a   1.000
_cell.length_b   1.000
_cell.length_c   1.000
_cell.angle_alpha   90.00
_cell.angle_beta   90.00
_cell.angle_gamma   90.00
#
_symmetry.space_group_name_H-M   'P 1'
#
loop_
_entity.id
_entity.type
_entity.pdbx_description
1 polymer ?
#
loop_
_entity_poly.entity_id
_entity_poly.type
_entity_poly.pdbx_seq_one_letter_code
_entity_poly.pdbx_strand_id
1 'polypeptide(L)'
;MAPKHSLTQMMDEANLTVRSLANKSGLSEPTVRRAVRGDEQARLNTTSATAIAEVFDSPVGEINWPGGLANSGRPARSGGRYTRRSD
;
A
#
# COMPACT_ATOMS: atom_id res chain seq x y z
N MET A 1 12.05 -14.54 -6.08
CA MET A 1 11.16 -13.35 -5.95
C MET A 1 9.81 -13.76 -6.51
N ALA A 2 8.76 -13.77 -5.70
CA ALA A 2 7.40 -14.06 -6.17
C ALA A 2 6.97 -13.01 -7.22
N PRO A 3 6.14 -13.39 -8.20
CA PRO A 3 5.58 -12.44 -9.16
C PRO A 3 4.73 -11.40 -8.43
N LYS A 4 4.97 -10.11 -8.71
CA LYS A 4 4.15 -9.03 -8.14
C LYS A 4 2.88 -8.87 -8.97
N HIS A 5 1.74 -9.27 -8.43
CA HIS A 5 0.45 -9.10 -9.09
C HIS A 5 -0.04 -7.65 -8.94
N SER A 6 -0.61 -7.09 -10.01
CA SER A 6 -1.25 -5.78 -9.96
C SER A 6 -2.54 -5.84 -9.16
N LEU A 7 -2.81 -4.83 -8.32
CA LEU A 7 -4.09 -4.75 -7.59
C LEU A 7 -5.29 -4.86 -8.56
N THR A 8 -5.20 -4.24 -9.74
CA THR A 8 -6.25 -4.32 -10.76
C THR A 8 -6.41 -5.74 -11.31
N GLN A 9 -5.32 -6.48 -11.50
CA GLN A 9 -5.37 -7.88 -11.95
C GLN A 9 -5.99 -8.77 -10.88
N MET A 10 -5.59 -8.61 -9.62
CA MET A 10 -6.16 -9.39 -8.51
C MET A 10 -7.66 -9.13 -8.35
N MET A 11 -8.10 -7.88 -8.56
CA MET A 11 -9.52 -7.53 -8.56
C MET A 11 -10.29 -8.17 -9.73
N ASP A 12 -9.69 -8.20 -10.92
CA ASP A 12 -10.29 -8.83 -12.11
C ASP A 12 -10.41 -10.35 -11.93
N GLU A 13 -9.35 -11.01 -11.49
CA GLU A 13 -9.31 -12.45 -11.20
C GLU A 13 -10.33 -12.85 -10.10
N ALA A 14 -10.48 -12.01 -9.08
CA ALA A 14 -11.46 -12.22 -8.02
C ALA A 14 -12.88 -11.74 -8.37
N ASN A 15 -13.09 -11.16 -9.56
CA ASN A 15 -14.33 -10.52 -9.99
C ASN A 15 -14.89 -9.53 -8.96
N LEU A 16 -13.99 -8.72 -8.38
CA LEU A 16 -14.29 -7.73 -7.34
C LEU A 16 -14.36 -6.32 -7.93
N THR A 17 -15.45 -5.62 -7.63
CA THR A 17 -15.56 -4.19 -7.90
C THR A 17 -14.90 -3.37 -6.79
N VAL A 18 -14.62 -2.08 -7.06
CA VAL A 18 -14.14 -1.11 -6.05
C VAL A 18 -15.04 -1.08 -4.82
N ARG A 19 -16.36 -1.13 -5.02
CA ARG A 19 -17.36 -1.20 -3.94
C ARG A 19 -17.25 -2.48 -3.13
N SER A 20 -17.15 -3.63 -3.80
CA SER A 20 -17.03 -4.92 -3.13
C SER A 20 -15.75 -4.99 -2.29
N LEU A 21 -14.64 -4.50 -2.84
CA LEU A 21 -13.36 -4.45 -2.15
C LEU A 21 -13.39 -3.47 -0.96
N ALA A 22 -14.03 -2.30 -1.12
CA ALA A 22 -14.24 -1.34 -0.04
C ALA A 22 -15.02 -1.96 1.13
N ASN A 23 -16.14 -2.64 0.83
CA ASN A 23 -16.93 -3.34 1.86
C ASN A 23 -16.15 -4.46 2.55
N LYS A 24 -15.37 -5.26 1.80
CA LYS A 24 -14.57 -6.37 2.37
C LYS A 24 -13.40 -5.89 3.21
N SER A 25 -12.73 -4.81 2.81
CA SER A 25 -11.58 -4.22 3.52
C SER A 25 -11.97 -3.24 4.62
N GLY A 26 -13.27 -2.91 4.76
CA GLY A 26 -13.74 -1.89 5.69
C GLY A 26 -13.26 -0.47 5.35
N LEU A 27 -12.87 -0.23 4.10
CA LEU A 27 -12.39 1.06 3.62
C LEU A 27 -13.48 1.80 2.83
N SER A 28 -13.34 3.12 2.71
CA SER A 28 -14.20 3.91 1.84
C SER A 28 -13.91 3.65 0.36
N GLU A 29 -14.94 3.60 -0.50
CA GLU A 29 -14.79 3.49 -1.96
C GLU A 29 -13.76 4.47 -2.57
N PRO A 30 -13.70 5.76 -2.16
CA PRO A 30 -12.68 6.69 -2.67
C PRO A 30 -11.25 6.23 -2.38
N THR A 31 -11.00 5.61 -1.23
CA THR A 31 -9.69 5.10 -0.82
C THR A 31 -9.26 3.94 -1.71
N VAL A 32 -10.17 2.99 -1.95
CA VAL A 32 -9.92 1.86 -2.86
C VAL A 32 -9.74 2.35 -4.30
N ARG A 33 -10.56 3.29 -4.76
CA ARG A 33 -10.44 3.87 -6.10
C ARG A 33 -9.07 4.52 -6.34
N ARG A 34 -8.53 5.22 -5.33
CA ARG A 34 -7.17 5.80 -5.38
C ARG A 34 -6.10 4.72 -5.44
N ALA A 35 -6.26 3.65 -4.64
CA ALA A 35 -5.34 2.51 -4.64
C ALA A 35 -5.23 1.84 -6.03
N VAL A 36 -6.36 1.70 -6.73
CA VAL A 36 -6.43 1.08 -8.07
C VAL A 36 -5.92 2.02 -9.16
N ARG A 37 -6.29 3.31 -9.11
CA ARG A 37 -5.96 4.28 -10.16
C ARG A 37 -4.51 4.75 -10.13
N GLY A 38 -3.88 4.73 -8.96
CA GLY A 38 -2.50 5.14 -8.78
C GLY A 38 -2.28 6.65 -8.90
N ASP A 39 -3.14 7.45 -8.26
CA ASP A 39 -2.92 8.89 -8.16
C ASP A 39 -1.68 9.17 -7.28
N GLU A 40 -0.56 9.56 -7.88
CA GLU A 40 0.73 9.83 -7.21
C GLU A 40 0.63 10.85 -6.06
N GLN A 41 -0.35 11.76 -6.11
CA GLN A 41 -0.59 12.76 -5.06
C GLN A 41 -1.27 12.20 -3.81
N ALA A 42 -1.85 10.99 -3.87
CA ALA A 42 -2.59 10.38 -2.77
C ALA A 42 -2.07 8.95 -2.50
N ARG A 43 -0.79 8.85 -2.17
CA ARG A 43 -0.15 7.60 -1.73
C ARG A 43 -1.00 6.91 -0.66
N LEU A 44 -1.15 5.59 -0.77
CA LEU A 44 -2.01 4.82 0.14
C LEU A 44 -1.28 4.53 1.46
N ASN A 45 -1.90 4.84 2.60
CA ASN A 45 -1.31 4.52 3.91
C ASN A 45 -1.18 3.00 4.10
N THR A 46 -0.17 2.57 4.85
CA THR A 46 0.13 1.14 5.09
C THR A 46 -1.04 0.39 5.72
N THR A 47 -1.80 1.02 6.61
CA THR A 47 -3.00 0.41 7.23
C THR A 47 -4.05 0.06 6.18
N SER A 48 -4.35 0.97 5.26
CA SER A 48 -5.31 0.72 4.18
C SER A 48 -4.78 -0.30 3.17
N ALA A 49 -3.48 -0.27 2.89
CA ALA A 49 -2.84 -1.28 2.05
C ALA A 49 -2.94 -2.68 2.66
N THR A 50 -2.72 -2.79 3.98
CA THR A 50 -2.85 -4.05 4.74
C THR A 50 -4.28 -4.57 4.68
N ALA A 51 -5.28 -3.73 4.96
CA ALA A 51 -6.68 -4.12 4.89
C ALA A 51 -7.12 -4.62 3.50
N ILE A 52 -6.57 -4.03 2.43
CA ILE A 52 -6.81 -4.52 1.06
C ILE A 52 -6.10 -5.86 0.84
N ALA A 53 -4.85 -5.97 1.28
CA ALA A 53 -4.03 -7.16 1.08
C ALA A 53 -4.60 -8.40 1.82
N GLU A 54 -5.17 -8.21 3.00
CA GLU A 54 -5.88 -9.24 3.77
C GLU A 54 -7.09 -9.80 3.02
N VAL A 55 -7.79 -9.00 2.20
CA VAL A 55 -8.92 -9.49 1.37
C VAL A 55 -8.46 -10.52 0.33
N PHE A 56 -7.21 -10.44 -0.10
CA PHE A 56 -6.62 -11.32 -1.11
C PHE A 56 -5.67 -12.38 -0.50
N ASP A 57 -5.58 -12.47 0.83
CA ASP A 57 -4.63 -13.33 1.54
C ASP A 57 -3.17 -13.17 1.05
N SER A 58 -2.82 -11.95 0.61
CA SER A 58 -1.52 -11.66 0.01
C SER A 58 -0.77 -10.64 0.85
N PRO A 59 0.55 -10.77 1.03
CA PRO A 59 1.32 -9.77 1.76
C PRO A 59 1.43 -8.46 0.95
N VAL A 60 1.36 -7.32 1.64
CA VAL A 60 1.42 -5.98 1.04
C VAL A 60 2.60 -5.77 0.08
N GLY A 61 3.74 -6.44 0.32
CA GLY A 61 4.96 -6.34 -0.51
C GLY A 61 4.91 -7.13 -1.83
N GLU A 62 3.94 -8.05 -1.98
CA GLU A 62 3.71 -8.83 -3.21
C GLU A 62 2.70 -8.15 -4.13
N ILE A 63 1.91 -7.20 -3.62
CA ILE A 63 0.97 -6.42 -4.41
C ILE A 63 1.70 -5.23 -5.05
N ASN A 64 1.50 -5.04 -6.35
CA ASN A 64 1.95 -3.83 -7.05
C ASN A 64 0.92 -2.71 -6.85
N TRP A 65 1.33 -1.67 -6.12
CA TRP A 65 0.54 -0.48 -5.82
C TRP A 65 0.84 0.63 -6.82
N PRO A 66 -0.04 0.93 -7.79
CA PRO A 66 0.28 1.85 -8.89
C PRO A 66 0.60 3.28 -8.44
N GLY A 67 0.05 3.74 -7.31
CA GLY A 67 0.36 5.06 -6.72
C GLY A 67 1.46 5.04 -5.65
N GLY A 68 2.02 3.86 -5.38
CA GLY A 68 2.92 3.63 -4.26
C GLY A 68 2.24 3.72 -2.89
N LEU A 69 2.96 3.27 -1.86
CA LEU A 69 2.52 3.38 -0.48
C LEU A 69 3.05 4.67 0.14
N ALA A 70 2.22 5.34 0.94
CA ALA A 70 2.61 6.49 1.74
C ALA A 70 3.49 5.97 2.87
N ASN A 71 4.78 5.79 2.58
CA ASN A 71 5.85 5.44 3.51
C ASN A 71 5.38 4.65 4.74
N SER A 72 5.31 3.32 4.64
CA SER A 72 5.82 2.51 5.77
C SER A 72 7.23 3.04 6.01
N GLY A 73 7.43 3.71 7.15
CA GLY A 73 8.51 4.65 7.36
C GLY A 73 9.79 4.28 6.62
N ARG A 74 10.38 5.26 5.93
CA ARG A 74 11.83 5.41 6.11
C ARG A 74 12.02 5.20 7.62
N PRO A 75 12.82 4.22 8.11
CA PRO A 75 13.38 4.44 9.44
C PRO A 75 13.92 5.86 9.32
N ALA A 76 13.51 6.74 10.22
CA ALA A 76 14.23 7.98 10.40
C ALA A 76 15.69 7.54 10.32
N ARG A 77 16.45 8.06 9.35
CA ARG A 77 17.88 7.91 9.41
C ARG A 77 18.22 8.61 10.71
N SER A 78 18.23 7.86 11.81
CA SER A 78 18.95 8.14 13.02
C SER A 78 20.43 8.06 12.63
N GLY A 79 20.83 8.94 11.71
CA GLY A 79 22.18 9.45 11.60
C GLY A 79 22.35 10.51 12.67
N GLY A 80 22.01 10.16 13.92
CA GLY A 80 22.62 10.78 15.07
C GLY A 80 24.10 10.39 15.03
N ARG A 81 24.88 11.14 14.25
CA ARG A 81 26.31 11.30 14.52
C ARG A 81 26.47 12.62 15.24
N TYR A 82 26.13 12.63 16.52
CA TYR A 82 26.90 13.43 17.46
C TYR A 82 28.30 12.81 17.52
N THR A 83 29.18 13.20 16.60
CA THR A 83 30.62 13.08 16.90
C THR A 83 30.99 14.28 17.73
N ARG A 84 30.95 14.11 19.05
CA ARG A 84 31.74 14.89 19.98
C ARG A 84 33.20 14.78 19.50
N ARG A 85 33.75 15.85 18.93
CA ARG A 85 35.19 16.11 18.99
C ARG A 85 35.37 17.35 19.82
N SER A 86 35.82 17.10 21.05
CA SER A 86 36.56 18.07 21.83
C SER A 86 37.82 18.42 21.04
N ASP A 87 37.97 19.69 20.73
CA ASP A 87 39.25 20.41 20.68
C ASP A 87 39.02 21.73 21.42
#